data_AF-A0AA88TB15-F1
#
_entry.id   AF-A0AA88TB15-F1
#
_cell.length_a   1.000
_cell.length_b   1.000
_cell.length_c   1.000
_cell.angle_alpha   90.00
_cell.angle_beta   90.00
_cell.angle_gamma   90.00
#
_symmetry.space_group_name_H-M   'P 1'
#
loop_
_entity.id
_entity.type
_entity.pdbx_description
1 polymer ?
#
loop_
_entity_poly.entity_id
_entity_poly.type
_entity_poly.pdbx_seq_one_letter_code
_entity_poly.pdbx_strand_id
1 'polypeptide(L)'
;MEKNDRGEEEEEEHRREAGRLFSLCPAGKKFRSKPQLVRYLGNSMDLSSFDFRTGKMLMSKLNKNRQRLRYDTNSQTKGKPDLNTSLPVRQTASIFKQPVTKVTNHPSNKVKTDPQKAVDQPRQLFWEKKLSGLNAYDIAEELVKTMDLPKGLQGVGPGCTDKTLLSAIASALHTSSSPITGQLSAAVEKNPGVWLNTAQPLCKAFIVTDEDIRKQEELVYNVRKRLEEALMADMLAHVEEASSVEEAIKDEGNCHDDKEEV
;
A
#
# COMPACT_ATOMS: atom_id res chain seq x y z
N MET A 1 28.24 44.11 -30.44
CA MET A 1 26.84 43.65 -30.47
C MET A 1 26.75 42.43 -29.58
N GLU A 2 25.91 42.55 -28.55
CA GLU A 2 25.25 41.50 -27.77
C GLU A 2 26.11 40.41 -27.14
N LYS A 3 26.27 40.51 -25.81
CA LYS A 3 25.95 39.45 -24.84
C LYS A 3 26.39 39.90 -23.45
N ASN A 4 25.44 40.16 -22.55
CA ASN A 4 25.47 39.70 -21.15
C ASN A 4 24.30 40.16 -20.24
N ASP A 5 23.17 40.64 -20.77
CA ASP A 5 22.03 41.03 -19.90
C ASP A 5 21.11 39.88 -19.45
N ARG A 6 21.38 38.62 -19.86
CA ARG A 6 20.51 37.48 -19.54
C ARG A 6 20.79 36.82 -18.18
N GLY A 7 21.89 37.21 -17.51
CA GLY A 7 22.27 36.66 -16.20
C GLY A 7 21.65 37.41 -15.01
N GLU A 8 21.33 38.70 -15.19
CA GLU A 8 20.83 39.55 -14.10
C GLU A 8 19.30 39.40 -13.90
N GLU A 9 18.55 39.07 -14.96
CA GLU A 9 17.10 38.81 -14.89
C GLU A 9 16.78 37.49 -14.14
N GLU A 10 17.57 36.43 -14.33
CA GLU A 10 17.39 35.15 -13.63
C GLU A 10 17.70 35.27 -12.14
N GLU A 11 18.68 36.08 -11.74
CA GLU A 11 19.03 36.31 -10.33
C GLU A 11 17.96 37.17 -9.62
N GLU A 12 17.36 38.14 -10.32
CA GLU A 12 16.27 38.96 -9.79
C GLU A 12 14.93 38.19 -9.69
N GLU A 13 14.65 37.29 -10.63
CA GLU A 13 13.50 36.36 -10.56
C GLU A 13 13.65 35.37 -9.39
N HIS A 14 14.84 34.84 -9.16
CA HIS A 14 15.14 33.99 -8.00
C HIS A 14 15.01 34.74 -6.66
N ARG A 15 15.33 36.05 -6.64
CA ARG A 15 15.09 36.94 -5.48
C ARG A 15 13.61 37.22 -5.26
N ARG A 16 12.82 37.36 -6.34
CA ARG A 16 11.36 37.50 -6.29
C ARG A 16 10.67 36.20 -5.86
N GLU A 17 11.18 35.03 -6.23
CA GLU A 17 10.66 33.72 -5.80
C GLU A 17 11.01 33.41 -4.33
N ALA A 18 12.20 33.78 -3.87
CA ALA A 18 12.53 33.81 -2.44
C ALA A 18 11.60 34.75 -1.65
N GLY A 19 11.09 35.81 -2.30
CA GLY A 19 10.03 36.70 -1.82
C GLY A 19 8.63 36.06 -1.75
N ARG A 20 8.33 35.06 -2.61
CA ARG A 20 7.02 34.35 -2.61
C ARG A 20 6.90 33.32 -1.48
N LEU A 21 8.01 32.87 -0.90
CA LEU A 21 8.01 31.99 0.27
C LEU A 21 7.59 32.70 1.58
N PHE A 22 7.19 33.97 1.52
CA PHE A 22 6.70 34.73 2.68
C PHE A 22 5.20 34.54 3.00
N SER A 23 4.46 33.75 2.21
CA SER A 23 2.97 33.81 2.21
C SER A 23 2.23 32.47 2.32
N LEU A 24 2.79 31.43 2.93
CA LEU A 24 2.09 30.14 3.11
C LEU A 24 1.98 29.69 4.57
N CYS A 25 1.75 30.63 5.48
CA CYS A 25 1.18 30.33 6.79
C CYS A 25 -0.23 30.95 6.83
N PRO A 26 -1.33 30.18 6.97
CA PRO A 26 -2.71 30.71 6.99
C PRO A 26 -2.95 31.84 8.00
N ALA A 27 -2.06 31.99 9.00
CA ALA A 27 -2.09 33.02 10.03
C ALA A 27 -1.30 34.31 9.70
N GLY A 28 -0.76 34.48 8.49
CA GLY A 28 -0.03 35.70 8.06
C GLY A 28 1.33 35.92 8.75
N LYS A 29 1.81 34.97 9.54
CA LYS A 29 3.10 35.05 10.25
C LYS A 29 4.27 34.77 9.30
N LYS A 30 5.24 35.68 9.27
CA LYS A 30 6.43 35.60 8.43
C LYS A 30 7.59 34.94 9.18
N PHE A 31 8.15 33.88 8.61
CA PHE A 31 9.34 33.20 9.12
C PHE A 31 10.52 33.48 8.18
N ARG A 32 11.66 33.89 8.75
CA ARG A 32 12.86 34.25 7.97
C ARG A 32 13.95 33.16 7.98
N SER A 33 13.74 32.08 8.73
CA SER A 33 14.67 30.95 8.78
C SER A 33 13.98 29.64 9.16
N LYS A 34 14.57 28.50 8.72
CA LYS A 34 14.11 27.16 9.07
C LYS A 34 13.99 26.94 10.60
N PRO A 35 14.96 27.34 11.44
CA PRO A 35 14.84 27.14 12.90
C PRO A 35 13.70 27.95 13.53
N GLN A 36 13.32 29.09 12.95
CA GLN A 36 12.18 29.88 13.42
C GLN A 36 10.85 29.18 13.10
N LEU A 37 10.74 28.60 11.91
CA LEU A 37 9.58 27.82 11.48
C LEU A 37 9.42 26.51 12.28
N VAL A 38 10.52 25.79 12.52
CA VAL A 38 10.54 24.56 13.34
C VAL A 38 10.08 24.83 14.78
N ARG A 39 10.54 25.92 15.40
CA ARG A 39 10.10 26.28 16.76
C ARG A 39 8.61 26.62 16.83
N TYR A 40 8.06 27.19 15.78
CA TYR A 40 6.64 27.56 15.72
C TYR A 40 5.73 26.33 15.52
N LEU A 41 6.13 25.40 14.66
CA LEU A 41 5.36 24.17 14.40
C LEU A 41 5.58 23.09 15.47
N GLY A 42 6.69 23.14 16.19
CA GLY A 42 7.03 22.17 17.23
C GLY A 42 7.05 20.74 16.66
N ASN A 43 6.38 19.81 17.35
CA ASN A 43 6.32 18.40 16.97
C ASN A 43 5.18 18.07 15.98
N SER A 44 4.41 19.07 15.54
CA SER A 44 3.26 18.83 14.64
C SER A 44 3.68 18.46 13.21
N MET A 45 4.89 18.85 12.79
CA MET A 45 5.37 18.63 11.42
C MET A 45 6.89 18.44 11.41
N ASP A 46 7.39 17.34 10.83
CA ASP A 46 8.82 17.12 10.65
C ASP A 46 9.35 17.88 9.43
N LEU A 47 10.13 18.92 9.69
CA LEU A 47 10.81 19.72 8.66
C LEU A 47 12.26 19.26 8.42
N SER A 48 12.69 18.09 8.92
CA SER A 48 14.04 17.58 8.74
C SER A 48 14.51 17.60 7.28
N SER A 49 13.62 17.20 6.37
CA SER A 49 13.86 17.10 4.93
C SER A 49 13.38 18.30 4.13
N PHE A 50 12.85 19.34 4.79
CA PHE A 50 12.44 20.58 4.14
C PHE A 50 13.64 21.49 3.85
N ASP A 51 13.81 21.94 2.62
CA ASP A 51 14.81 22.95 2.27
C ASP A 51 14.20 24.36 2.27
N PHE A 52 14.67 25.20 3.18
CA PHE A 52 14.14 26.54 3.39
C PHE A 52 14.56 27.53 2.31
N ARG A 53 15.65 27.27 1.57
CA ARG A 53 16.08 28.15 0.48
C ARG A 53 15.24 27.92 -0.78
N THR A 54 14.88 26.67 -1.06
CA THR A 54 14.12 26.29 -2.27
C THR A 54 12.62 26.14 -2.02
N GLY A 55 12.18 26.09 -0.75
CA GLY A 55 10.78 25.87 -0.39
C GLY A 55 10.27 24.46 -0.69
N LYS A 56 11.15 23.51 -1.05
CA LYS A 56 10.79 22.16 -1.48
C LYS A 56 11.17 21.12 -0.43
N MET A 57 10.39 20.04 -0.36
CA MET A 57 10.73 18.87 0.41
C MET A 57 11.76 18.03 -0.36
N LEU A 58 12.93 17.80 0.22
CA LEU A 58 13.96 16.93 -0.34
C LEU A 58 13.56 15.47 -0.12
N MET A 59 12.87 14.89 -1.11
CA MET A 59 12.45 13.47 -1.12
C MET A 59 13.64 12.51 -0.92
N SER A 60 14.85 12.93 -1.28
CA SER A 60 16.09 12.16 -1.10
C SER A 60 16.54 12.06 0.38
N LYS A 61 16.14 12.98 1.26
CA LYS A 61 16.51 12.98 2.68
C LYS A 61 15.44 12.43 3.62
N LEU A 62 14.19 12.28 3.15
CA LEU A 62 13.13 11.59 3.90
C LEU A 62 13.51 10.13 4.23
N ASN A 63 14.44 9.55 3.46
CA ASN A 63 14.83 8.15 3.61
C ASN A 63 16.04 7.90 4.52
N LYS A 64 16.63 8.90 5.20
CA LYS A 64 17.90 8.70 5.91
C LYS A 64 18.09 9.39 7.27
N ASN A 65 17.02 9.76 8.00
CA ASN A 65 17.24 10.37 9.33
C ASN A 65 16.44 9.71 10.47
N ARG A 66 16.88 8.51 10.88
CA ARG A 66 16.79 8.03 12.27
C ARG A 66 18.11 7.38 12.68
N GLN A 67 19.08 8.22 13.04
CA GLN A 67 20.12 7.87 14.02
C GLN A 67 20.03 8.96 15.10
N ARG A 68 19.80 8.71 16.39
CA ARG A 68 20.32 7.67 17.26
C ARG A 68 19.31 7.37 18.39
N LEU A 69 18.90 6.11 18.53
CA LEU A 69 18.88 5.43 19.82
C LEU A 69 19.10 3.94 19.54
N ARG A 70 20.01 3.33 20.29
CA ARG A 70 20.53 1.98 20.09
C ARG A 70 19.41 0.94 20.00
N TYR A 71 19.37 0.16 18.92
CA TYR A 71 19.22 -1.30 18.84
C TYR A 71 19.09 -1.69 17.35
N ASP A 72 19.71 -2.80 16.97
CA ASP A 72 19.84 -3.31 15.60
C ASP A 72 18.53 -3.35 14.79
N THR A 73 18.46 -2.63 13.67
CA THR A 73 17.51 -2.91 12.58
C THR A 73 18.11 -2.45 11.25
N ASN A 74 19.16 -3.12 10.79
CA ASN A 74 19.74 -2.88 9.47
C ASN A 74 19.31 -3.97 8.49
N SER A 75 18.33 -3.65 7.63
CA SER A 75 18.13 -4.18 6.27
C SER A 75 16.63 -4.21 5.86
N GLN A 76 15.99 -3.06 5.67
CA GLN A 76 14.66 -3.01 5.04
C GLN A 76 14.57 -2.08 3.81
N THR A 77 15.68 -1.52 3.32
CA THR A 77 15.65 -0.58 2.16
C THR A 77 16.12 -1.18 0.83
N LYS A 78 16.24 -2.50 0.77
CA LYS A 78 16.01 -3.26 -0.46
C LYS A 78 14.98 -4.31 -0.08
N GLY A 79 13.83 -4.34 -0.74
CA GLY A 79 12.73 -5.24 -0.42
C GLY A 79 13.28 -6.65 -0.22
N LYS A 80 13.32 -7.09 1.04
CA LYS A 80 13.56 -8.49 1.37
C LYS A 80 12.22 -9.17 1.13
N PRO A 81 12.04 -9.99 0.09
CA PRO A 81 10.80 -10.72 -0.15
C PRO A 81 10.72 -11.94 0.77
N ASP A 82 11.22 -11.84 2.00
CA ASP A 82 11.38 -12.99 2.88
C ASP A 82 10.78 -12.62 4.24
N LEU A 83 9.54 -13.09 4.46
CA LEU A 83 8.99 -13.24 5.79
C LEU A 83 9.95 -14.12 6.59
N ASN A 84 10.81 -13.47 7.38
CA ASN A 84 11.66 -14.02 8.43
C ASN A 84 12.42 -15.32 8.09
N THR A 85 13.61 -15.17 7.51
CA THR A 85 14.66 -16.21 7.52
C THR A 85 15.45 -16.27 8.83
N SER A 86 15.11 -15.45 9.83
CA SER A 86 15.72 -15.56 11.16
C SER A 86 15.27 -16.85 11.84
N LEU A 87 16.23 -17.64 12.32
CA LEU A 87 15.93 -18.82 13.13
C LEU A 87 15.17 -18.38 14.40
N PRO A 88 14.14 -19.14 14.83
CA PRO A 88 13.45 -18.85 16.07
C PRO A 88 14.42 -18.75 17.24
N VAL A 89 14.34 -17.65 17.99
CA VAL A 89 15.12 -17.46 19.22
C VAL A 89 14.25 -17.89 20.39
N ARG A 90 14.77 -18.76 21.26
CA ARG A 90 14.06 -19.11 22.50
C ARG A 90 13.93 -17.86 23.38
N GLN A 91 12.71 -17.51 23.74
CA GLN A 91 12.44 -16.53 24.80
C GLN A 91 12.58 -17.24 26.15
N THR A 92 13.81 -17.39 26.64
CA THR A 92 14.05 -17.91 27.99
C THR A 92 14.29 -16.74 28.94
N ALA A 93 13.78 -16.85 30.17
CA ALA A 93 14.11 -15.91 31.26
C ALA A 93 15.61 -15.92 31.61
N SER A 94 16.35 -16.94 31.17
CA SER A 94 17.81 -17.04 31.32
C SER A 94 18.53 -16.04 30.39
N ILE A 95 19.40 -15.24 30.98
CA ILE A 95 20.30 -14.31 30.28
C ILE A 95 21.39 -15.03 29.48
N PHE A 96 21.67 -16.29 29.81
CA PHE A 96 22.63 -17.12 29.09
C PHE A 96 21.92 -17.83 27.94
N LYS A 97 22.35 -17.51 26.72
CA LYS A 97 21.81 -18.10 25.48
C LYS A 97 22.15 -19.58 25.43
N GLN A 98 21.17 -20.42 25.72
CA GLN A 98 21.29 -21.86 25.47
C GLN A 98 21.20 -22.13 23.97
N PRO A 99 22.05 -23.03 23.41
CA PRO A 99 22.01 -23.36 22.00
C PRO A 99 20.67 -24.03 21.63
N VAL A 100 20.09 -23.61 20.51
CA VAL A 100 18.89 -24.24 19.95
C VAL A 100 19.31 -25.28 18.93
N THR A 101 18.92 -26.54 19.16
CA THR A 101 19.16 -27.62 18.20
C THR A 101 18.27 -27.43 16.97
N LYS A 102 18.89 -27.18 15.81
CA LYS A 102 18.19 -27.16 14.53
C LYS A 102 17.87 -28.60 14.11
N VAL A 103 16.64 -29.02 14.30
CA VAL A 103 16.15 -30.29 13.73
C VAL A 103 15.79 -30.02 12.27
N THR A 104 16.35 -30.82 11.36
CA THR A 104 16.11 -30.73 9.92
C THR A 104 15.66 -32.09 9.42
N ASN A 105 14.53 -32.14 8.71
CA ASN A 105 13.98 -33.37 8.14
C ASN A 105 14.83 -33.92 6.97
N HIS A 106 15.87 -33.19 6.56
CA HIS A 106 16.75 -33.55 5.45
C HIS A 106 18.22 -33.50 5.91
N PRO A 107 18.74 -34.57 6.53
CA PRO A 107 20.10 -34.61 7.08
C PRO A 107 21.21 -34.52 6.01
N SER A 108 20.90 -34.79 4.74
CA SER A 108 21.83 -34.64 3.61
C SER A 108 21.99 -33.18 3.13
N ASN A 109 21.22 -32.23 3.67
CA ASN A 109 21.25 -30.85 3.22
C ASN A 109 22.56 -30.15 3.61
N LYS A 110 23.48 -30.00 2.65
CA LYS A 110 24.76 -29.31 2.85
C LYS A 110 24.54 -27.81 2.89
N VAL A 111 24.54 -27.22 4.09
CA VAL A 111 24.58 -25.76 4.26
C VAL A 111 25.96 -25.28 3.82
N LYS A 112 26.04 -24.53 2.70
CA LYS A 112 27.27 -23.82 2.33
C LYS A 112 27.51 -22.75 3.41
N THR A 113 28.55 -22.96 4.22
CA THR A 113 28.95 -22.07 5.32
C THR A 113 29.69 -20.83 4.85
N ASP A 114 30.03 -20.74 3.56
CA ASP A 114 30.74 -19.61 2.96
C ASP A 114 29.77 -18.72 2.16
N PRO A 115 29.25 -17.62 2.76
CA PRO A 115 28.41 -16.66 2.07
C PRO A 115 29.16 -15.79 1.06
N GLN A 116 30.51 -15.85 0.96
CA GLN A 116 31.27 -14.97 0.07
C GLN A 116 31.20 -15.32 -1.42
N LYS A 117 30.66 -16.49 -1.79
CA LYS A 117 30.59 -16.94 -3.20
C LYS A 117 29.19 -16.94 -3.82
N ALA A 118 28.15 -16.59 -3.08
CA ALA A 118 26.81 -16.41 -3.65
C ALA A 118 26.58 -14.91 -3.83
N VAL A 119 26.75 -14.44 -5.07
CA VAL A 119 26.49 -13.03 -5.43
C VAL A 119 25.01 -12.68 -5.17
N ASP A 120 24.12 -13.67 -5.19
CA ASP A 120 22.69 -13.50 -4.92
C ASP A 120 22.19 -14.38 -3.77
N GLN A 121 21.38 -13.78 -2.90
CA GLN A 121 20.66 -14.48 -1.84
C GLN A 121 19.62 -15.42 -2.47
N PRO A 122 19.46 -16.67 -1.97
CA PRO A 122 18.42 -17.55 -2.47
C PRO A 122 17.03 -16.91 -2.29
N ARG A 123 16.23 -16.90 -3.36
CA ARG A 123 14.86 -16.35 -3.36
C ARG A 123 13.85 -17.49 -3.18
N GLN A 124 12.89 -17.32 -2.26
CA GLN A 124 11.78 -18.25 -2.13
C GLN A 124 10.75 -18.03 -3.26
N LEU A 125 10.70 -18.92 -4.25
CA LEU A 125 9.86 -18.76 -5.45
C LEU A 125 8.40 -19.18 -5.27
N PHE A 126 8.12 -20.13 -4.36
CA PHE A 126 6.77 -20.68 -4.11
C PHE A 126 6.31 -20.34 -2.69
N TRP A 127 6.52 -19.09 -2.26
CA TRP A 127 6.16 -18.65 -0.91
C TRP A 127 4.65 -18.66 -0.69
N GLU A 128 3.86 -18.49 -1.76
CA GLU A 128 2.40 -18.50 -1.77
C GLU A 128 1.84 -19.83 -1.26
N LYS A 129 2.58 -20.93 -1.44
CA LYS A 129 2.19 -22.24 -0.89
C LYS A 129 2.13 -22.24 0.65
N LYS A 130 2.91 -21.36 1.32
CA LYS A 130 2.80 -21.19 2.78
C LYS A 130 1.45 -20.62 3.20
N LEU A 131 0.73 -19.95 2.29
CA LEU A 131 -0.61 -19.42 2.52
C LEU A 131 -1.72 -20.37 2.04
N SER A 132 -1.36 -21.53 1.48
CA SER A 132 -2.35 -22.52 1.04
C SER A 132 -3.16 -23.04 2.24
N GLY A 133 -4.47 -23.22 2.04
CA GLY A 133 -5.41 -23.65 3.09
C GLY A 133 -5.87 -22.55 4.04
N LEU A 134 -5.31 -21.34 3.97
CA LEU A 134 -5.81 -20.19 4.71
C LEU A 134 -7.00 -19.57 3.98
N ASN A 135 -8.06 -19.28 4.73
CA ASN A 135 -9.29 -18.69 4.24
C ASN A 135 -9.71 -17.54 5.16
N ALA A 136 -10.32 -16.51 4.59
CA ALA A 136 -10.96 -15.45 5.34
C ALA A 136 -12.39 -15.85 5.68
N TYR A 137 -12.80 -15.60 6.91
CA TYR A 137 -14.15 -15.80 7.41
C TYR A 137 -14.68 -14.48 7.91
N ASP A 138 -15.98 -14.25 7.77
CA ASP A 138 -16.64 -13.07 8.32
C ASP A 138 -17.01 -13.25 9.80
N ILE A 139 -17.70 -12.25 10.37
CA ILE A 139 -18.13 -12.26 11.78
C ILE A 139 -19.13 -13.40 12.06
N ALA A 140 -19.85 -13.88 11.04
CA ALA A 140 -20.77 -15.00 11.13
C ALA A 140 -20.09 -16.36 10.89
N GLU A 141 -18.76 -16.40 10.82
CA GLU A 141 -17.95 -17.58 10.49
C GLU A 141 -18.24 -18.15 9.08
N GLU A 142 -18.82 -17.35 8.19
CA GLU A 142 -19.04 -17.74 6.81
C GLU A 142 -17.78 -17.48 5.97
N LEU A 143 -17.49 -18.42 5.06
CA LEU A 143 -16.34 -18.32 4.18
C LEU A 143 -16.52 -17.12 3.25
N VAL A 144 -15.60 -16.15 3.34
CA VAL A 144 -15.61 -14.99 2.44
C VAL A 144 -15.32 -15.49 1.02
N LYS A 145 -16.31 -15.32 0.14
CA LYS A 145 -16.19 -15.71 -1.26
C LYS A 145 -15.04 -14.93 -1.91
N THR A 146 -14.11 -15.65 -2.51
CA THR A 146 -13.05 -15.03 -3.29
C THR A 146 -13.54 -14.63 -4.68
N MET A 147 -12.93 -13.58 -5.23
CA MET A 147 -13.20 -13.11 -6.58
C MET A 147 -12.92 -14.20 -7.61
N ASP A 148 -13.81 -14.34 -8.58
CA ASP A 148 -13.62 -15.21 -9.74
C ASP A 148 -12.64 -14.54 -10.71
N LEU A 149 -11.60 -15.26 -11.15
CA LEU A 149 -10.60 -14.69 -12.05
C LEU A 149 -11.05 -14.76 -13.53
N PRO A 150 -10.64 -13.79 -14.38
CA PRO A 150 -10.87 -13.85 -15.80
C PRO A 150 -10.25 -15.12 -16.42
N LYS A 151 -10.90 -15.71 -17.42
CA LYS A 151 -10.42 -16.96 -18.09
C LYS A 151 -9.01 -16.87 -18.67
N GLY A 152 -8.56 -15.67 -19.03
CA GLY A 152 -7.22 -15.41 -19.54
C GLY A 152 -6.13 -15.41 -18.45
N LEU A 153 -6.50 -15.26 -17.18
CA LEU A 153 -5.57 -15.23 -16.07
C LEU A 153 -5.47 -16.63 -15.44
N GLN A 154 -4.45 -17.37 -15.86
CA GLN A 154 -4.26 -18.76 -15.44
C GLN A 154 -2.94 -18.93 -14.70
N GLY A 155 -2.97 -19.71 -13.63
CA GLY A 155 -1.79 -20.07 -12.87
C GLY A 155 -0.89 -21.06 -13.59
N VAL A 156 0.40 -21.04 -13.28
CA VAL A 156 1.33 -22.09 -13.69
C VAL A 156 2.07 -22.68 -12.50
N GLY A 157 2.43 -23.95 -12.61
CA GLY A 157 3.13 -24.68 -11.55
C GLY A 157 2.20 -25.46 -10.61
N PRO A 158 2.78 -26.24 -9.70
CA PRO A 158 2.05 -27.22 -8.91
C PRO A 158 1.16 -26.57 -7.84
N GLY A 159 -0.11 -26.97 -7.80
CA GLY A 159 -1.05 -26.57 -6.74
C GLY A 159 -1.47 -25.11 -6.80
N CYS A 160 -1.42 -24.47 -7.98
CA CYS A 160 -1.91 -23.12 -8.14
C CYS A 160 -3.44 -23.06 -8.04
N THR A 161 -3.93 -22.19 -7.17
CA THR A 161 -5.33 -21.77 -7.07
C THR A 161 -5.46 -20.30 -7.45
N ASP A 162 -6.68 -19.85 -7.75
CA ASP A 162 -6.97 -18.44 -8.07
C ASP A 162 -6.51 -17.49 -6.95
N LYS A 163 -6.66 -17.90 -5.68
CA LYS A 163 -6.20 -17.12 -4.52
C LYS A 163 -4.68 -16.94 -4.51
N THR A 164 -3.94 -18.01 -4.75
CA THR A 164 -2.47 -17.98 -4.78
C THR A 164 -1.95 -17.20 -5.99
N LEU A 165 -2.65 -17.29 -7.13
CA LEU A 165 -2.34 -16.54 -8.33
C LEU A 165 -2.51 -15.03 -8.10
N LEU A 166 -3.64 -14.63 -7.53
CA LEU A 166 -3.92 -13.23 -7.19
C LEU A 166 -2.88 -12.69 -6.19
N SER A 167 -2.52 -13.48 -5.19
CA SER A 167 -1.49 -13.12 -4.20
C SER A 167 -0.10 -12.93 -4.84
N ALA A 168 0.28 -13.78 -5.79
CA ALA A 168 1.53 -13.68 -6.53
C ALA A 168 1.58 -12.40 -7.39
N ILE A 169 0.49 -12.11 -8.11
CA ILE A 169 0.39 -10.91 -8.96
C ILE A 169 0.41 -9.64 -8.10
N ALA A 170 -0.38 -9.60 -7.03
CA ALA A 170 -0.41 -8.46 -6.11
C ALA A 170 0.97 -8.19 -5.51
N SER A 171 1.69 -9.25 -5.13
CA SER A 171 3.05 -9.15 -4.59
C SER A 171 4.05 -8.68 -5.64
N ALA A 172 3.94 -9.14 -6.89
CA ALA A 172 4.80 -8.69 -7.99
C ALA A 172 4.59 -7.19 -8.31
N LEU A 173 3.33 -6.74 -8.32
CA LEU A 173 2.95 -5.33 -8.51
C LEU A 173 3.42 -4.44 -7.35
N HIS A 174 3.40 -4.96 -6.12
CA HIS A 174 3.79 -4.18 -4.94
C HIS A 174 5.32 -4.07 -4.78
N THR A 175 6.05 -5.11 -5.17
CA THR A 175 7.51 -5.20 -4.98
C THR A 175 8.32 -4.71 -6.17
N SER A 176 7.71 -4.60 -7.35
CA SER A 176 8.38 -4.18 -8.57
C SER A 176 7.52 -3.21 -9.39
N SER A 177 8.16 -2.23 -10.01
CA SER A 177 7.54 -1.35 -11.00
C SER A 177 7.69 -1.90 -12.43
N SER A 178 8.17 -3.14 -12.57
CA SER A 178 8.38 -3.77 -13.88
C SER A 178 7.05 -4.27 -14.45
N PRO A 179 6.90 -4.29 -15.79
CA PRO A 179 5.69 -4.84 -16.42
C PRO A 179 5.43 -6.28 -15.99
N ILE A 180 4.18 -6.59 -15.68
CA ILE A 180 3.72 -7.95 -15.39
C ILE A 180 3.17 -8.55 -16.68
N THR A 181 3.92 -9.49 -17.25
CA THR A 181 3.59 -10.20 -18.49
C THR A 181 3.36 -11.68 -18.28
N GLY A 182 3.71 -12.22 -17.11
CA GLY A 182 3.61 -13.65 -16.79
C GLY A 182 4.73 -14.48 -17.43
N GLN A 183 4.57 -15.81 -17.40
CA GLN A 183 5.52 -16.76 -17.94
C GLN A 183 5.32 -16.91 -19.45
N LEU A 184 6.24 -16.37 -20.24
CA LEU A 184 6.18 -16.39 -21.71
C LEU A 184 6.38 -17.78 -22.32
N SER A 185 7.11 -18.66 -21.64
CA SER A 185 7.43 -20.00 -22.14
C SER A 185 6.48 -21.04 -21.57
N ALA A 186 5.72 -21.73 -22.42
CA ALA A 186 4.90 -22.88 -22.03
C ALA A 186 5.75 -24.06 -21.50
N ALA A 187 7.07 -24.07 -21.76
CA ALA A 187 7.98 -25.07 -21.21
C ALA A 187 8.06 -25.01 -19.66
N VAL A 188 7.64 -23.89 -19.05
CA VAL A 188 7.53 -23.75 -17.60
C VAL A 188 6.63 -24.82 -16.99
N GLU A 189 5.58 -25.27 -17.67
CA GLU A 189 4.69 -26.33 -17.18
C GLU A 189 5.35 -27.71 -17.23
N LYS A 190 6.27 -27.92 -18.17
CA LYS A 190 6.98 -29.20 -18.33
C LYS A 190 8.13 -29.33 -17.34
N ASN A 191 8.91 -28.26 -17.18
CA ASN A 191 10.01 -28.23 -16.22
C ASN A 191 10.20 -26.82 -15.64
N PRO A 192 9.49 -26.49 -14.55
CA PRO A 192 9.62 -25.19 -13.89
C PRO A 192 11.04 -24.93 -13.36
N GLY A 193 11.81 -25.98 -13.04
CA GLY A 193 13.17 -25.81 -12.50
C GLY A 193 14.16 -25.19 -13.48
N VAL A 194 13.88 -25.29 -14.78
CA VAL A 194 14.76 -24.79 -15.85
C VAL A 194 14.19 -23.55 -16.53
N TRP A 195 12.88 -23.55 -16.78
CA TRP A 195 12.24 -22.57 -17.67
C TRP A 195 11.50 -21.43 -16.95
N LEU A 196 11.52 -21.44 -15.62
CA LEU A 196 10.80 -20.44 -14.84
C LEU A 196 11.52 -19.09 -14.85
N ASN A 197 10.82 -18.04 -15.30
CA ASN A 197 11.27 -16.68 -15.15
C ASN A 197 10.93 -16.18 -13.74
N THR A 198 11.96 -16.00 -12.89
CA THR A 198 11.79 -15.56 -11.50
C THR A 198 11.36 -14.11 -11.36
N ALA A 199 11.47 -13.30 -12.41
CA ALA A 199 11.06 -11.89 -12.42
C ALA A 199 9.56 -11.70 -12.71
N GLN A 200 8.86 -12.75 -13.14
CA GLN A 200 7.43 -12.72 -13.44
C GLN A 200 6.67 -13.62 -12.45
N PRO A 201 5.41 -13.32 -12.12
CA PRO A 201 4.60 -14.17 -11.26
C PRO A 201 4.35 -15.54 -11.90
N LEU A 202 3.90 -16.50 -11.09
CA LEU A 202 3.58 -17.88 -11.49
C LEU A 202 2.24 -17.96 -12.24
N CYS A 203 2.11 -17.19 -13.31
CA CYS A 203 0.95 -17.20 -14.19
C CYS A 203 1.36 -17.39 -15.66
N LYS A 204 0.45 -17.90 -16.48
CA LYS A 204 0.63 -17.94 -17.94
C LYS A 204 0.76 -16.51 -18.46
N ALA A 205 1.48 -16.36 -19.56
CA ALA A 205 1.50 -15.09 -20.25
C ALA A 205 0.09 -14.64 -20.64
N PHE A 206 -0.21 -13.39 -20.37
CA PHE A 206 -1.48 -12.76 -20.73
C PHE A 206 -1.22 -11.36 -21.26
N ILE A 207 -2.16 -10.85 -22.05
CA ILE A 207 -2.13 -9.52 -22.63
C ILE A 207 -3.45 -8.86 -22.28
N VAL A 208 -3.39 -7.64 -21.76
CA VAL A 208 -4.57 -6.81 -21.52
C VAL A 208 -4.87 -6.08 -22.83
N THR A 209 -6.05 -6.28 -23.38
CA THR A 209 -6.50 -5.63 -24.62
C THR A 209 -7.32 -4.37 -24.32
N ASP A 210 -7.45 -3.47 -25.30
CA ASP A 210 -8.30 -2.28 -25.16
C ASP A 210 -9.75 -2.63 -24.85
N GLU A 211 -10.25 -3.77 -25.34
CA GLU A 211 -11.60 -4.24 -25.02
C GLU A 211 -11.73 -4.70 -23.56
N ASP A 212 -10.67 -5.28 -22.98
CA ASP A 212 -10.65 -5.62 -21.55
C ASP A 212 -10.69 -4.36 -20.69
N ILE A 213 -9.97 -3.31 -21.09
CA ILE A 213 -9.98 -2.00 -20.42
C ILE A 213 -11.38 -1.39 -20.50
N ARG A 214 -11.97 -1.33 -21.70
CA ARG A 214 -13.30 -0.75 -21.93
C ARG A 214 -14.38 -1.46 -21.10
N LYS A 215 -14.35 -2.80 -21.04
CA LYS A 215 -15.27 -3.60 -20.21
C LYS A 215 -15.09 -3.28 -18.72
N GLN A 216 -13.86 -3.16 -18.25
CA GLN A 216 -13.59 -2.85 -16.85
C GLN A 216 -14.04 -1.42 -16.49
N GLU A 217 -13.84 -0.45 -17.38
CA GLU A 217 -14.33 0.92 -17.19
C GLU A 217 -15.86 0.98 -17.13
N GLU A 218 -16.54 0.26 -18.03
CA GLU A 218 -18.01 0.14 -18.06
C GLU A 218 -18.55 -0.49 -16.77
N LEU A 219 -17.90 -1.55 -16.28
CA LEU A 219 -18.24 -2.18 -15.00
C LEU A 219 -18.09 -1.21 -13.82
N VAL A 220 -16.97 -0.48 -13.75
CA VAL A 220 -16.73 0.50 -12.68
C VAL A 220 -17.77 1.62 -12.73
N TYR A 221 -18.09 2.13 -13.92
CA TYR A 221 -19.12 3.13 -14.10
C TYR A 221 -20.48 2.64 -13.58
N ASN A 222 -20.91 1.45 -14.00
CA ASN A 222 -22.18 0.88 -13.58
C ASN A 222 -22.27 0.65 -12.07
N VAL A 223 -21.18 0.14 -11.44
CA VAL A 223 -21.13 -0.05 -9.98
C VAL A 223 -21.18 1.28 -9.24
N ARG A 224 -20.46 2.31 -9.71
CA ARG A 224 -20.51 3.65 -9.10
C ARG A 224 -21.89 4.27 -9.21
N LYS A 225 -22.54 4.17 -10.37
CA LYS A 225 -23.91 4.65 -10.57
C LYS A 225 -24.90 3.95 -9.64
N ARG A 226 -24.80 2.62 -9.52
CA ARG A 226 -25.65 1.85 -8.60
C ARG A 226 -25.42 2.23 -7.14
N LEU A 227 -24.18 2.51 -6.75
CA LEU A 227 -23.87 3.01 -5.41
C LEU A 227 -24.46 4.40 -5.18
N GLU A 228 -24.36 5.29 -6.16
CA GLU A 228 -24.96 6.63 -6.11
C GLU A 228 -26.48 6.56 -5.93
N GLU A 229 -27.16 5.72 -6.71
CA GLU A 229 -28.61 5.47 -6.58
C GLU A 229 -28.98 4.93 -5.19
N ALA A 230 -28.20 3.99 -4.65
CA ALA A 230 -28.44 3.45 -3.32
C ALA A 230 -28.25 4.50 -2.22
N LEU A 231 -27.22 5.36 -2.33
CA LEU A 231 -26.99 6.44 -1.36
C LEU A 231 -28.07 7.53 -1.44
N MET A 232 -28.57 7.85 -2.64
CA MET A 232 -29.71 8.77 -2.78
C MET A 232 -30.98 8.18 -2.16
N ALA A 233 -31.24 6.90 -2.39
CA ALA A 233 -32.40 6.21 -1.80
C ALA A 233 -32.33 6.16 -0.27
N ASP A 234 -31.17 5.86 0.29
CA ASP A 234 -30.91 5.86 1.74
C ASP A 234 -31.13 7.26 2.36
N MET A 235 -30.64 8.30 1.68
CA MET A 235 -30.88 9.69 2.09
C MET A 235 -32.37 10.06 2.07
N LEU A 236 -33.11 9.67 1.02
CA LEU A 236 -34.54 9.93 0.92
C LEU A 236 -35.33 9.17 2.00
N ALA A 237 -34.98 7.92 2.27
CA ALA A 237 -35.60 7.13 3.33
C ALA A 237 -35.43 7.79 4.71
N HIS A 238 -34.23 8.29 5.02
CA HIS A 238 -33.99 9.02 6.27
C HIS A 238 -34.75 10.35 6.35
N VAL A 239 -34.96 11.05 5.23
CA VAL A 239 -35.81 12.26 5.22
C VAL A 239 -37.28 11.91 5.47
N GLU A 240 -37.78 10.82 4.89
CA GLU A 240 -39.16 10.34 5.12
C GLU A 240 -39.39 9.88 6.57
N GLU A 241 -38.42 9.18 7.17
CA GLU A 241 -38.43 8.84 8.60
C GLU A 241 -38.43 10.09 9.48
N ALA A 242 -37.64 11.12 9.15
CA ALA A 242 -37.62 12.36 9.91
C ALA A 242 -38.93 13.16 9.79
N SER A 243 -39.54 13.21 8.59
CA SER A 243 -40.82 13.90 8.39
C SER A 243 -42.00 13.17 9.03
N SER A 244 -42.00 11.83 9.03
CA SER A 244 -43.06 11.05 9.68
C SER A 244 -43.01 11.14 11.21
N VAL A 245 -41.81 11.28 11.80
CA VAL A 245 -41.64 11.58 13.23
C VAL A 245 -42.13 13.00 13.56
N GLU A 246 -41.88 14.00 12.69
CA GLU A 246 -42.39 15.36 12.88
C GLU A 246 -43.93 15.46 12.75
N GLU A 247 -44.55 14.71 11.85
CA GLU A 247 -46.02 14.64 11.73
C GLU A 247 -46.66 13.93 12.93
N ALA A 248 -46.06 12.83 13.42
CA ALA A 248 -46.55 12.12 14.60
C ALA A 248 -46.51 12.99 15.88
N ILE A 249 -45.50 13.87 16.02
CA ILE A 249 -45.41 14.81 17.15
C ILE A 249 -46.44 15.94 17.06
N LYS A 250 -46.84 16.35 15.85
CA LYS A 250 -47.87 17.38 15.64
C LYS A 250 -49.29 16.85 15.88
N ASP A 251 -49.56 15.59 15.58
CA ASP A 251 -50.89 15.00 15.75
C ASP A 251 -51.22 14.72 17.24
N GLU A 252 -50.21 14.37 18.06
CA GLU A 252 -50.38 14.25 19.52
C GLU A 252 -50.61 15.62 20.21
N GLY A 253 -50.12 16.72 19.63
CA GLY A 253 -50.28 18.08 20.15
C GLY A 253 -51.64 18.74 19.87
N ASN A 254 -52.48 18.15 19.00
CA ASN A 254 -53.73 18.76 18.54
C ASN A 254 -54.99 18.12 19.17
N CYS A 255 -54.85 17.27 20.20
CA CYS A 255 -55.99 16.59 20.85
C CYS A 255 -56.50 17.22 22.16
N HIS A 256 -56.04 18.43 22.53
CA HIS A 256 -56.40 19.03 23.82
C HIS A 256 -56.64 20.54 23.76
N ASP A 257 -57.70 20.99 23.09
CA ASP A 257 -58.54 22.08 23.61
C ASP A 257 -59.80 22.21 22.75
N ASP A 258 -60.90 21.60 23.19
CA ASP A 258 -62.26 22.01 22.83
C ASP A 258 -63.23 21.19 23.67
N LYS A 259 -63.53 21.70 24.88
CA LYS A 259 -64.85 21.68 25.54
C LYS A 259 -64.72 22.11 27.00
N GLU A 260 -65.21 23.31 27.31
CA GLU A 260 -66.24 23.51 28.34
C GLU A 260 -66.75 24.97 28.27
N GLU A 261 -67.82 25.19 27.48
CA GLU A 261 -68.82 26.21 27.79
C GLU A 261 -69.95 25.51 28.55
N VAL A 262 -70.07 25.80 29.86
CA VAL A 262 -71.33 25.81 30.63
C VAL A 262 -71.26 26.92 31.66
#